data_AF-A0A2T3N7A7-F1
#
_entry.id   AF-A0A2T3N7A7-F1
#
_cell.length_a   1.000
_cell.length_b   1.000
_cell.length_c   1.000
_cell.angle_alpha   90.00
_cell.angle_beta   90.00
_cell.angle_gamma   90.00
#
_symmetry.space_group_name_H-M   'P 1'
#
loop_
_entity.id
_entity.type
_entity.pdbx_description
1 polymer ?
#
loop_
_entity_poly.entity_id
_entity_poly.type
_entity_poly.pdbx_seq_one_letter_code
_entity_poly.pdbx_strand_id
1 'polypeptide(L)'
;MRHSVYLRLAVFLVQLDVKREDALWRREHRRIQINLPYHLSEHLLKDMGIDKDHRISQDLLATSAGRKVRHLRREYKSRLVT
;
A
#
# COMPACT_ATOMS: atom_id res chain seq x y z
N MET A 1 -29.69 10.71 -31.79
CA MET A 1 -28.35 10.06 -31.62
C MET A 1 -27.24 10.96 -31.06
N ARG A 2 -27.43 12.28 -30.84
CA ARG A 2 -26.39 13.17 -30.25
C ARG A 2 -26.34 13.17 -28.71
N HIS A 3 -27.43 12.81 -28.04
CA HIS A 3 -27.49 12.79 -26.56
C HIS A 3 -26.68 11.66 -25.91
N SER A 4 -26.48 10.54 -26.59
CA SER A 4 -25.67 9.43 -26.09
C SER A 4 -24.18 9.79 -26.00
N VAL A 5 -23.70 10.69 -26.87
CA VAL A 5 -22.31 11.16 -26.85
C VAL A 5 -22.04 12.00 -25.61
N TYR A 6 -22.96 12.90 -25.25
CA TYR A 6 -22.85 13.71 -24.04
C TYR A 6 -22.92 12.86 -22.77
N LEU A 7 -23.83 11.89 -22.71
CA LEU A 7 -23.91 10.96 -21.59
C LEU A 7 -22.61 10.16 -21.43
N ARG A 8 -22.03 9.70 -22.53
CA ARG A 8 -20.78 8.93 -22.51
C ARG A 8 -19.59 9.79 -22.07
N LEU A 9 -19.54 11.06 -22.48
CA LEU A 9 -18.54 12.02 -21.99
C LEU A 9 -18.72 12.34 -20.50
N ALA A 10 -19.95 12.56 -20.05
CA ALA A 10 -20.24 12.85 -18.64
C ALA A 10 -19.78 11.69 -17.74
N VAL A 11 -20.12 10.45 -18.12
CA VAL A 11 -19.68 9.24 -17.40
C VAL A 11 -18.15 9.14 -17.37
N PHE A 12 -17.49 9.42 -18.49
CA PHE A 12 -16.03 9.38 -18.56
C PHE A 12 -15.37 10.41 -17.63
N LEU A 13 -15.89 11.64 -17.59
CA LEU A 13 -15.37 12.70 -16.72
C LEU A 13 -15.54 12.33 -15.24
N VAL A 14 -16.71 11.84 -14.85
CA VAL A 14 -16.96 11.38 -13.47
C VAL A 14 -16.01 10.25 -13.07
N GLN A 15 -15.81 9.26 -13.94
CA GLN A 15 -14.86 8.16 -13.65
C GLN A 15 -13.42 8.66 -13.51
N LEU A 16 -13.04 9.68 -14.28
CA LEU A 16 -11.69 10.25 -14.23
C LEU A 16 -11.49 11.02 -12.92
N ASP A 17 -12.52 11.73 -12.47
CA ASP A 17 -12.50 12.48 -11.22
C ASP A 17 -12.42 11.54 -10.00
N VAL A 18 -13.26 10.51 -9.96
CA VAL A 18 -13.22 9.47 -8.93
C VAL A 18 -11.83 8.82 -8.86
N LYS A 19 -11.20 8.53 -10.00
CA LYS A 19 -9.84 7.97 -10.03
C LYS A 19 -8.78 8.93 -9.49
N ARG A 20 -8.96 10.24 -9.72
CA ARG A 20 -8.05 11.27 -9.19
C ARG A 20 -8.20 11.40 -7.69
N GLU A 21 -9.43 11.51 -7.21
CA GLU A 21 -9.73 11.55 -5.78
C GLU A 21 -9.22 10.30 -5.07
N ASP A 22 -9.47 9.11 -5.62
CA ASP A 22 -8.92 7.86 -5.12
C ASP A 22 -7.38 7.87 -5.04
N ALA A 23 -6.72 8.42 -6.07
CA ALA A 23 -5.27 8.49 -6.09
C ALA A 23 -4.72 9.49 -5.07
N LEU A 24 -5.41 10.61 -4.86
CA LEU A 24 -5.10 11.60 -3.82
C LEU A 24 -5.35 11.02 -2.43
N TRP A 25 -6.52 10.40 -2.23
CA TRP A 25 -6.88 9.69 -1.02
C TRP A 25 -5.85 8.61 -0.68
N ARG A 26 -5.46 7.77 -1.64
CA ARG A 26 -4.41 6.75 -1.48
C ARG A 26 -3.00 7.33 -1.34
N ARG A 27 -2.75 8.60 -1.63
CA ARG A 27 -1.47 9.28 -1.35
C ARG A 27 -1.46 9.83 0.07
N GLU A 28 -2.56 10.43 0.48
CA GLU A 28 -2.76 11.05 1.79
C GLU A 28 -2.91 9.98 2.88
N HIS A 29 -3.78 9.00 2.67
CA HIS A 29 -4.04 7.89 3.58
C HIS A 29 -3.08 6.70 3.41
N ARG A 30 -2.09 6.75 2.50
CA ARG A 30 -0.99 5.75 2.51
C ARG A 30 -0.15 5.85 3.78
N ARG A 31 -0.13 7.04 4.37
CA ARG A 31 0.63 7.38 5.56
C ARG A 31 -0.34 7.55 6.71
N ILE A 32 -1.03 6.46 7.06
CA ILE A 32 -1.91 6.43 8.23
C ILE A 32 -1.03 6.77 9.43
N GLN A 33 -1.09 8.03 9.88
CA GLN A 33 -0.64 8.39 11.21
C GLN A 33 -1.57 7.67 12.15
N ILE A 34 -1.06 6.60 12.75
CA ILE A 34 -1.79 5.93 13.81
C ILE A 34 -1.77 6.93 14.96
N ASN A 35 -2.94 7.41 15.37
CA ASN A 35 -3.09 8.30 16.51
C ASN A 35 -2.94 7.45 17.77
N LEU A 36 -1.70 7.04 18.07
CA LEU A 36 -1.40 6.35 19.32
C LEU A 36 -1.35 7.38 20.44
N PRO A 37 -1.87 7.05 21.64
CA PRO A 37 -1.71 7.90 22.80
C PRO A 37 -0.21 8.19 23.00
N TYR A 38 0.13 9.47 23.17
CA TYR A 38 1.50 9.99 23.36
C TYR A 38 2.32 9.31 24.47
N HIS A 39 1.70 8.44 25.27
CA HIS A 39 2.30 7.73 26.40
C HIS A 39 2.85 6.34 26.05
N LEU A 40 2.83 5.92 24.79
CA LEU A 40 3.37 4.61 24.44
C LEU A 40 4.90 4.64 24.39
N SER A 41 5.54 3.69 25.10
CA SER A 41 6.99 3.61 25.19
C SER A 41 7.64 3.35 23.82
N GLU A 42 8.80 3.96 23.57
CA GLU A 42 9.54 3.83 22.30
C GLU A 42 9.84 2.36 21.94
N HIS A 43 10.02 1.52 22.95
CA HIS A 43 10.26 0.08 22.77
C HIS A 43 9.02 -0.65 22.24
N LEU A 44 7.82 -0.30 22.71
CA LEU A 44 6.57 -0.89 22.26
C LEU A 44 6.23 -0.46 20.84
N LEU A 45 6.51 0.80 20.49
CA LEU A 45 6.41 1.30 19.11
C LEU A 45 7.32 0.51 18.16
N LYS A 46 8.56 0.24 18.58
CA LYS A 46 9.53 -0.56 17.80
C LYS A 46 9.05 -2.00 17.59
N ASP A 47 8.50 -2.65 18.60
CA ASP A 47 8.00 -4.02 18.49
C ASP A 47 6.76 -4.13 17.59
N MET A 48 5.92 -3.11 17.59
CA MET A 48 4.80 -2.99 16.65
C MET A 48 5.24 -2.54 15.24
N GLY A 49 6.52 -2.21 15.06
CA GLY A 49 7.04 -1.80 13.76
C GLY A 49 6.72 -0.37 13.36
N ILE A 50 6.41 0.47 14.34
CA ILE A 50 6.09 1.87 14.17
C ILE A 50 7.37 2.66 14.46
N ASP A 51 7.81 3.43 13.48
CA ASP A 51 8.96 4.31 13.57
C ASP A 51 8.69 5.47 14.53
N LYS A 52 9.74 6.15 15.01
CA LYS A 52 9.66 7.23 16.02
C LYS A 52 8.72 8.37 15.61
N ASP A 53 8.55 8.55 14.31
CA ASP A 53 7.61 9.51 13.70
C ASP A 53 6.14 9.05 13.74
N HIS A 54 5.80 8.00 14.49
CA HIS A 54 4.47 7.36 14.52
C HIS A 54 4.04 6.85 13.13
N ARG A 55 5.02 6.51 12.31
CA ARG A 55 4.82 6.01 10.94
C ARG A 55 5.05 4.52 10.91
N ILE A 56 4.19 3.76 10.24
CA ILE A 56 4.46 2.35 9.98
C ILE A 56 5.74 2.27 9.17
N SER A 57 6.77 1.61 9.71
CA SER A 57 8.04 1.49 9.03
C SER A 57 7.85 0.75 7.70
N GLN A 58 8.33 1.38 6.63
CA GLN A 58 8.13 0.88 5.27
C GLN A 58 8.78 -0.49 5.06
N ASP A 59 9.72 -0.87 5.92
CA ASP A 59 10.40 -2.16 5.93
C ASP A 59 9.45 -3.34 6.27
N LEU A 60 8.41 -3.10 7.08
CA LEU A 60 7.36 -4.09 7.35
C LEU A 60 6.34 -4.20 6.22
N LEU A 61 6.04 -3.08 5.55
CA LEU A 61 5.15 -3.04 4.39
C LEU A 61 5.84 -3.57 3.12
N ALA A 62 7.16 -3.43 3.04
CA ALA A 62 7.98 -3.97 1.97
C ALA A 62 8.11 -5.48 2.15
N THR A 63 7.05 -6.21 1.80
CA THR A 63 6.97 -7.62 1.40
C THR A 63 8.29 -8.33 1.08
N SER A 64 9.12 -8.50 2.12
CA SER A 64 10.40 -9.20 2.07
C SER A 64 10.16 -10.70 2.15
N ALA A 65 9.19 -11.12 2.98
CA ALA A 65 8.85 -12.52 3.16
C ALA A 65 8.43 -13.21 1.86
N GLY A 66 7.48 -12.63 1.10
CA GLY A 66 7.02 -13.23 -0.17
C GLY A 66 8.13 -13.34 -1.23
N ARG A 67 8.97 -12.31 -1.34
CA ARG A 67 10.13 -12.33 -2.26
C ARG A 67 11.16 -13.36 -1.80
N LYS A 68 11.47 -13.41 -0.52
CA LYS A 68 12.43 -14.35 0.07
C LYS A 68 11.95 -15.81 -0.08
N VAL A 69 10.68 -16.08 0.17
CA VAL A 69 10.05 -17.40 -0.07
C VAL A 69 10.13 -17.78 -1.55
N ARG A 70 9.89 -16.83 -2.48
CA ARG A 70 10.03 -17.08 -3.92
C ARG A 70 11.47 -17.45 -4.31
N HIS A 71 12.47 -16.76 -3.76
CA HIS A 71 13.88 -17.06 -4.01
C HIS A 71 14.27 -18.44 -3.46
N LEU A 72 13.92 -18.73 -2.21
CA LEU A 72 14.17 -20.04 -1.59
C LEU A 72 13.53 -21.18 -2.37
N ARG A 73 12.27 -21.00 -2.81
CA ARG A 73 11.57 -22.01 -3.62
C ARG A 73 12.22 -22.24 -4.98
N ARG A 74 12.82 -21.20 -5.58
CA ARG A 74 13.58 -21.32 -6.85
C ARG A 74 14.88 -22.09 -6.64
N GLU A 75 15.66 -21.75 -5.62
CA GLU A 75 16.90 -22.46 -5.29
C GLU A 75 16.67 -23.93 -4.96
N TYR A 76 15.62 -24.23 -4.20
CA TYR A 76 15.25 -25.60 -3.87
C TYR A 76 14.89 -26.41 -5.13
N LYS A 77 14.12 -25.82 -6.05
CA LYS A 77 13.79 -26.45 -7.33
C LYS A 77 15.02 -26.69 -8.21
N SER A 78 15.94 -25.72 -8.31
CA SER A 78 17.15 -25.91 -9.12
C SER A 78 18.05 -27.03 -8.58
N ARG A 79 18.11 -27.18 -7.24
CA ARG A 79 18.87 -28.25 -6.60
C ARG A 79 18.24 -29.64 -6.75
N LEU A 80 16.92 -29.73 -6.87
CA LEU A 80 16.22 -31.02 -7.10
C LEU A 80 16.36 -31.55 -8.54
N VAL A 81 16.72 -30.68 -9.49
CA VAL A 81 16.85 -31.04 -10.92
C VAL A 81 18.28 -31.49 -11.25
N THR A 82 19.26 -31.21 -10.38
CA THR A 82 20.64 -31.71 -10.47
C THR A 82 20.77 -32.99 -9.68
#